data_AF-A0A418V7F3-F1
#
_entry.id   AF-A0A418V7F3-F1
#
_cell.length_a   1.000
_cell.length_b   1.000
_cell.length_c   1.000
_cell.angle_alpha   90.00
_cell.angle_beta   90.00
_cell.angle_gamma   90.00
#
_symmetry.space_group_name_H-M   'P 1'
#
loop_
_entity.id
_entity.type
_entity.pdbx_description
1 polymer ?
#
loop_
_entity_poly.entity_id
_entity_poly.type
_entity_poly.pdbx_seq_one_letter_code
_entity_poly.pdbx_strand_id
1 'polypeptide(L)'
;MNDLPHRPADTATPHPLPDQGPITLKHAGESFLNELARQAQLPKSTYYRSLLASLAQYLGPDAPLLAYTKLTGEAWRATLHAAEQPEAQTFLAEFREYLRTFGWFDAARPVNQFD
;
A
#
# COMPACT_ATOMS: atom_id res chain seq x y z
N MET A 1 -36.90 -20.27 18.60
CA MET A 1 -36.08 -20.13 17.37
C MET A 1 -35.78 -18.66 17.19
N ASN A 2 -34.57 -18.19 17.52
CA ASN A 2 -34.13 -16.84 17.18
C ASN A 2 -33.47 -16.90 15.81
N ASP A 3 -34.07 -16.21 14.85
CA ASP A 3 -33.49 -15.93 13.53
C ASP A 3 -32.56 -14.72 13.69
N LEU A 4 -31.26 -14.95 13.56
CA LEU A 4 -30.24 -13.91 13.49
C LEU A 4 -30.11 -13.50 12.01
N PRO A 5 -30.39 -12.23 11.63
CA PRO A 5 -30.13 -11.80 10.26
C PRO A 5 -28.62 -11.80 10.01
N HIS A 6 -28.23 -12.55 8.98
CA HIS A 6 -26.90 -12.55 8.39
C HIS A 6 -26.44 -11.10 8.15
N ARG A 7 -25.42 -10.66 8.89
CA ARG A 7 -24.63 -9.48 8.50
C ARG A 7 -24.12 -9.75 7.09
N PRO A 8 -24.35 -8.87 6.10
CA PRO A 8 -23.61 -8.98 4.85
C PRO A 8 -22.14 -8.88 5.23
N ALA A 9 -21.33 -9.81 4.73
CA ALA A 9 -19.89 -9.63 4.66
C ALA A 9 -19.68 -8.36 3.84
N ASP A 10 -19.52 -7.25 4.55
CA ASP A 10 -19.09 -5.99 3.98
C ASP A 10 -17.90 -6.33 3.10
N THR A 11 -18.08 -6.11 1.81
CA THR A 11 -17.06 -6.32 0.80
C THR A 11 -15.96 -5.34 1.16
N ALA A 12 -15.01 -5.82 1.96
CA ALA A 12 -13.85 -5.09 2.44
C ALA A 12 -12.95 -4.78 1.24
N THR A 13 -13.47 -3.88 0.41
CA THR A 13 -12.78 -3.23 -0.67
C THR A 13 -11.57 -2.60 -0.02
N PRO A 14 -10.34 -2.79 -0.52
CA PRO A 14 -9.15 -2.20 0.08
C PRO A 14 -9.12 -0.67 -0.01
N HIS A 15 -10.25 -0.02 -0.31
CA HIS A 15 -10.38 1.40 -0.43
C HIS A 15 -10.20 2.06 0.94
N PRO A 16 -9.29 3.03 1.06
CA PRO A 16 -9.14 3.80 2.29
C PRO A 16 -10.38 4.68 2.52
N LEU A 17 -10.90 4.67 3.75
CA LEU A 17 -11.92 5.62 4.20
C LEU A 17 -11.24 6.94 4.60
N PRO A 18 -11.56 8.08 3.95
CA PRO A 18 -10.93 9.36 4.24
C PRO A 18 -11.60 10.03 5.45
N ASP A 19 -11.36 9.56 6.67
CA ASP A 19 -12.02 10.14 7.86
C ASP A 19 -11.08 10.78 8.89
N GLN A 20 -9.75 10.49 8.91
CA GLN A 20 -8.92 10.87 10.08
C GLN A 20 -7.46 11.34 9.78
N GLY A 21 -7.12 11.73 8.53
CA GLY A 21 -5.79 12.32 8.24
C GLY A 21 -5.18 11.92 6.89
N PRO A 22 -3.95 12.39 6.57
CA PRO A 22 -3.29 12.04 5.32
C PRO A 22 -2.98 10.54 5.27
N ILE A 23 -3.38 9.89 4.16
CA ILE A 23 -3.05 8.49 3.92
C ILE A 23 -1.52 8.36 3.85
N THR A 24 -0.95 7.53 4.72
CA THR A 24 0.49 7.29 4.77
C THR A 24 0.90 6.12 3.87
N LEU A 25 2.17 6.12 3.46
CA LEU A 25 2.74 5.01 2.70
C LEU A 25 2.61 3.69 3.46
N LYS A 26 2.86 3.72 4.78
CA LYS A 26 2.77 2.55 5.64
C LYS A 26 1.36 1.95 5.63
N HIS A 27 0.33 2.77 5.75
CA HIS A 27 -1.06 2.30 5.75
C HIS A 27 -1.43 1.63 4.42
N ALA A 28 -1.12 2.26 3.29
CA ALA A 28 -1.39 1.69 1.97
C ALA A 28 -0.58 0.39 1.73
N GLY A 29 0.66 0.37 2.20
CA GLY A 29 1.52 -0.81 2.14
C GLY A 29 1.02 -1.97 3.00
N GLU A 30 0.51 -1.71 4.21
CA GLU A 30 -0.11 -2.76 5.03
C GLU A 30 -1.33 -3.38 4.36
N SER A 31 -2.16 -2.56 3.71
CA SER A 31 -3.31 -3.06 2.93
C SER A 31 -2.87 -3.93 1.75
N PHE A 32 -1.81 -3.53 1.03
CA PHE A 32 -1.21 -4.34 -0.03
C PHE A 32 -0.71 -5.71 0.49
N LEU A 33 -0.01 -5.73 1.63
CA LEU A 33 0.49 -6.99 2.22
C LEU A 33 -0.65 -7.91 2.68
N ASN A 34 -1.72 -7.33 3.22
CA ASN A 34 -2.93 -8.07 3.59
C ASN A 34 -3.61 -8.67 2.36
N GLU A 35 -3.65 -7.94 1.24
CA GLU A 35 -4.19 -8.44 -0.02
C GLU A 35 -3.38 -9.62 -0.55
N LEU A 36 -2.04 -9.53 -0.54
CA LEU A 36 -1.17 -10.66 -0.91
C LEU A 36 -1.39 -11.88 0.00
N ALA A 37 -1.60 -11.66 1.30
CA ALA A 37 -1.90 -12.73 2.24
C ALA A 37 -3.27 -13.39 1.95
N ARG A 38 -4.29 -12.58 1.58
CA ARG A 38 -5.61 -13.09 1.15
C ARG A 38 -5.52 -13.94 -0.12
N GLN A 39 -4.59 -13.60 -1.02
CA GLN A 39 -4.32 -14.36 -2.25
C GLN A 39 -3.40 -15.59 -2.02
N ALA A 40 -3.19 -16.00 -0.76
CA ALA A 40 -2.30 -17.10 -0.38
C ALA A 40 -0.82 -16.91 -0.80
N GLN A 41 -0.38 -15.68 -1.06
CA GLN A 41 1.01 -15.33 -1.41
C GLN A 41 1.84 -14.95 -0.17
N LEU A 42 1.74 -15.76 0.90
CA LEU A 42 2.38 -15.48 2.20
C LEU A 42 3.91 -15.30 2.15
N PRO A 43 4.70 -16.11 1.39
CA PRO A 43 6.14 -15.91 1.31
C PRO A 43 6.50 -14.55 0.71
N LYS A 44 5.77 -14.17 -0.34
CA LYS A 44 5.94 -12.89 -1.05
C LYS A 44 5.54 -11.71 -0.18
N SER A 45 4.39 -11.78 0.52
CA SER A 45 3.95 -10.77 1.49
C SER A 45 4.99 -10.56 2.60
N THR A 46 5.60 -11.64 3.09
CA THR A 46 6.64 -11.55 4.13
C THR A 46 7.89 -10.84 3.61
N TYR A 47 8.34 -11.16 2.41
CA TYR A 47 9.49 -10.51 1.79
C TYR A 47 9.22 -9.03 1.46
N TYR A 48 8.05 -8.73 0.88
CA TYR A 48 7.64 -7.36 0.55
C TYR A 48 7.44 -6.49 1.78
N ARG A 49 7.15 -7.07 2.95
CA ARG A 49 7.11 -6.34 4.21
C ARG A 49 8.44 -5.68 4.54
N SER A 50 9.55 -6.38 4.32
CA SER A 50 10.90 -5.85 4.57
C SER A 50 11.24 -4.74 3.58
N LEU A 51 10.92 -4.92 2.30
CA LEU A 51 11.12 -3.90 1.27
C LEU A 51 10.28 -2.64 1.54
N LEU A 52 9.02 -2.82 1.91
CA LEU A 52 8.13 -1.72 2.27
C LEU A 52 8.64 -0.95 3.51
N ALA A 53 9.12 -1.67 4.53
CA ALA A 53 9.70 -1.05 5.71
C ALA A 53 10.96 -0.23 5.36
N SER A 54 11.83 -0.76 4.50
CA SER A 54 13.01 -0.03 3.99
C SER A 54 12.63 1.20 3.18
N LEU A 55 11.64 1.09 2.28
CA LEU A 55 11.14 2.21 1.50
C LEU A 55 10.52 3.30 2.40
N ALA A 56 9.75 2.90 3.42
CA ALA A 56 9.19 3.82 4.40
C ALA A 56 10.30 4.51 5.20
N GLN A 57 11.36 3.81 5.62
CA GLN A 57 12.50 4.44 6.27
C GLN A 57 13.23 5.44 5.37
N TYR A 58 13.36 5.13 4.07
CA TYR A 58 13.99 6.01 3.10
C TYR A 58 13.20 7.32 2.88
N LEU A 59 11.87 7.25 2.83
CA LEU A 59 11.01 8.42 2.63
C LEU A 59 10.63 9.14 3.93
N GLY A 60 10.81 8.48 5.07
CA GLY A 60 10.34 8.90 6.38
C GLY A 60 9.20 8.00 6.89
N PRO A 61 9.23 7.55 8.15
CA PRO A 61 8.29 6.55 8.67
C PRO A 61 6.81 6.97 8.59
N ASP A 62 6.55 8.27 8.63
CA ASP A 62 5.22 8.89 8.51
C ASP A 62 5.03 9.61 7.16
N ALA A 63 5.80 9.23 6.14
CA ALA A 63 5.69 9.83 4.83
C ALA A 63 4.26 9.66 4.28
N PRO A 64 3.62 10.74 3.79
CA PRO A 64 2.33 10.63 3.12
C PRO A 64 2.50 9.77 1.87
N LEU A 65 1.44 9.05 1.48
CA LEU A 65 1.46 8.20 0.29
C LEU A 65 1.85 8.99 -0.97
N LEU A 66 1.50 10.28 -1.04
CA LEU A 66 1.88 11.17 -2.14
C LEU A 66 3.38 11.45 -2.25
N ALA A 67 4.17 11.24 -1.19
CA ALA A 67 5.63 11.30 -1.26
C ALA A 67 6.22 10.10 -2.02
N TYR A 68 5.48 8.99 -2.09
CA TYR A 68 5.82 7.87 -2.96
C TYR A 68 5.45 8.20 -4.41
N THR A 69 6.49 8.35 -5.22
CA THR A 69 6.42 8.60 -6.66
C THR A 69 7.27 7.55 -7.39
N LYS A 70 7.16 7.52 -8.73
CA LYS A 70 8.02 6.63 -9.52
C LYS A 70 9.50 6.93 -9.26
N LEU A 71 9.84 8.22 -9.27
CA LEU A 71 11.20 8.70 -9.10
C LEU A 71 11.76 8.36 -7.71
N THR A 72 10.96 8.54 -6.66
CA THR A 72 11.41 8.26 -5.29
C THR A 72 11.56 6.75 -5.05
N GLY A 73 10.71 5.91 -5.66
CA GLY A 73 10.89 4.46 -5.67
C GLY A 73 12.14 4.02 -6.45
N GLU A 74 12.40 4.60 -7.62
CA GLU A 74 13.61 4.32 -8.41
C GLU A 74 14.89 4.74 -7.68
N ALA A 75 14.87 5.89 -6.99
CA ALA A 75 15.97 6.39 -6.18
C ALA A 75 16.25 5.47 -4.99
N TRP A 76 15.22 5.03 -4.26
CA TRP A 76 15.36 4.05 -3.19
C TRP A 76 15.95 2.73 -3.70
N ARG A 77 15.44 2.19 -4.82
CA ARG A 77 15.97 0.95 -5.40
C ARG A 77 17.47 1.06 -5.71
N ALA A 78 17.92 2.22 -6.19
CA ALA A 78 19.33 2.46 -6.48
C ALA A 78 20.23 2.45 -5.23
N THR A 79 19.66 2.59 -4.02
CA THR A 79 20.38 2.45 -2.75
C THR A 79 20.55 1.00 -2.29
N LEU A 80 19.78 0.06 -2.86
CA LEU A 80 19.83 -1.36 -2.49
C LEU A 80 21.01 -2.07 -3.15
N HIS A 81 21.42 -3.20 -2.57
CA HIS A 81 22.40 -4.08 -3.18
C HIS A 81 21.94 -4.56 -4.55
N ALA A 82 22.88 -4.70 -5.50
CA ALA A 82 22.58 -5.09 -6.88
C ALA A 82 21.76 -6.40 -6.98
N ALA A 83 21.95 -7.33 -6.03
CA ALA A 83 21.19 -8.58 -5.96
C ALA A 83 19.71 -8.38 -5.60
N GLU A 84 19.37 -7.31 -4.88
CA GLU A 84 18.00 -7.01 -4.41
C GLU A 84 17.25 -6.08 -5.36
N GLN A 85 17.95 -5.34 -6.21
CA GLN A 85 17.37 -4.43 -7.20
C GLN A 85 16.31 -5.05 -8.14
N PRO A 86 16.47 -6.26 -8.70
CA PRO A 86 15.44 -6.85 -9.55
C PRO A 86 14.15 -7.15 -8.77
N GLU A 87 14.29 -7.68 -7.57
CA GLU A 87 13.15 -8.03 -6.71
C GLU A 87 12.42 -6.76 -6.21
N ALA A 88 13.19 -5.74 -5.83
CA ALA A 88 12.67 -4.42 -5.48
C ALA A 88 11.97 -3.74 -6.68
N GLN A 89 12.47 -3.93 -7.91
CA GLN A 89 11.79 -3.44 -9.10
C GLN A 89 10.42 -4.11 -9.30
N THR A 90 10.32 -5.42 -9.10
CA THR A 90 9.05 -6.16 -9.17
C THR A 90 8.08 -5.66 -8.09
N PHE A 91 8.56 -5.52 -6.85
CA PHE A 91 7.79 -4.96 -5.75
C PHE A 91 7.22 -3.58 -6.09
N LEU A 92 8.05 -2.66 -6.58
CA LEU A 92 7.61 -1.30 -6.94
C LEU A 92 6.55 -1.30 -8.05
N ALA A 93 6.68 -2.20 -9.02
CA ALA A 93 5.72 -2.33 -10.11
C ALA A 93 4.36 -2.82 -9.59
N GLU A 94 4.33 -3.92 -8.84
CA GLU A 94 3.10 -4.49 -8.29
C GLU A 94 2.44 -3.58 -7.25
N PHE A 95 3.24 -2.98 -6.37
CA PHE A 95 2.72 -2.04 -5.39
C PHE A 95 2.07 -0.83 -6.08
N ARG A 96 2.72 -0.27 -7.09
CA ARG A 96 2.16 0.85 -7.85
C ARG A 96 0.90 0.47 -8.62
N GLU A 97 0.86 -0.74 -9.20
CA GLU A 97 -0.32 -1.27 -9.86
C GLU A 97 -1.48 -1.42 -8.86
N TYR A 98 -1.24 -2.02 -7.70
CA TYR A 98 -2.21 -2.12 -6.62
C TYR A 98 -2.76 -0.75 -6.20
N LEU A 99 -1.88 0.23 -5.94
CA LEU A 99 -2.29 1.58 -5.56
C LEU A 99 -3.17 2.25 -6.62
N ARG A 100 -2.88 2.01 -7.90
CA ARG A 100 -3.67 2.53 -9.02
C ARG A 100 -5.02 1.82 -9.15
N THR A 101 -5.03 0.49 -9.09
CA THR A 101 -6.23 -0.34 -9.24
C THR A 101 -7.27 -0.06 -8.16
N PHE A 102 -6.82 0.18 -6.92
CA PHE A 102 -7.69 0.46 -5.79
C PHE A 102 -7.82 1.95 -5.45
N GLY A 103 -7.41 2.86 -6.35
CA GLY A 103 -7.66 4.30 -6.19
C GLY A 103 -6.93 4.99 -5.03
N TRP A 104 -5.88 4.38 -4.47
CA TRP A 104 -5.18 4.91 -3.30
C TRP A 104 -4.58 6.31 -3.53
N PHE A 105 -4.04 6.57 -4.73
CA PHE A 105 -3.52 7.91 -5.06
C PHE A 105 -4.62 8.95 -5.16
N ASP A 106 -5.82 8.56 -5.58
CA ASP A 106 -6.97 9.46 -5.66
C ASP A 106 -7.48 9.79 -4.25
N ALA A 107 -7.65 8.76 -3.41
CA ALA A 107 -8.05 8.93 -2.02
C ALA A 107 -7.00 9.67 -1.16
N ALA A 108 -5.71 9.58 -1.50
CA ALA A 108 -4.64 10.28 -0.79
C ALA A 108 -4.52 11.75 -1.20
N ARG A 109 -5.17 12.17 -2.29
CA ARG A 109 -5.26 13.60 -2.60
C ARG A 109 -6.15 14.25 -1.55
N PRO A 110 -5.74 15.40 -0.99
CA PRO A 110 -6.64 16.19 -0.19
C PRO A 110 -7.83 16.54 -1.10
N VAL A 111 -8.98 15.96 -0.80
CA VAL A 111 -10.25 16.40 -1.36
C VAL A 111 -10.44 17.80 -0.83
N ASN A 112 -10.13 18.78 -1.68
CA ASN A 112 -10.56 20.15 -1.47
C ASN A 112 -12.09 20.08 -1.47
N GLN A 113 -12.69 20.07 -0.28
CA GLN A 113 -14.14 20.13 -0.12
C GLN A 113 -14.62 21.39 -0.86
N PHE A 114 -15.36 21.20 -1.93
CA PHE A 114 -16.20 22.23 -2.51
C PHE A 114 -17.64 21.80 -2.26
N ASP A 115 -18.19 22.25 -1.12
CA ASP A 115 -19.31 23.19 -1.00
C ASP A 115 -19.49 23.54 0.49
#